data_AF-A0A369ABH4-F1
#
_entry.id   AF-A0A369ABH4-F1
#
_cell.length_a   1.000
_cell.length_b   1.000
_cell.length_c   1.000
_cell.angle_alpha   90.00
_cell.angle_beta   90.00
_cell.angle_gamma   90.00
#
_symmetry.space_group_name_H-M   'P 1'
#
loop_
_entity.id
_entity.type
_entity.pdbx_description
1 polymer ?
#
loop_
_entity_poly.entity_id
_entity_poly.type
_entity_poly.pdbx_seq_one_letter_code
_entity_poly.pdbx_strand_id
1 'polypeptide(L)'
;MPDSMNMFRLMGLPSFREGDDLAQNIIDTLTTQNQTLVAGDILVIAQKVVSKSEGAFAYLDDITPSEEAIELAKTVNKDPRKVEVILSQSNRIVRAMKRPDQEEGVLIAEHKNGYICANAAVDESNADHPGQLILLPDDPDKSARLLCHKLEAHFGCDLGVIISDTFGRPWRLGQTNVAIGLANVPGVMHMLGELDAYGRPLSVTAPAFADEVAAASGLLMEKSAKSPVIIFRGLSWSKTDSSSRDLIRAHNEDLFR
;
A
#
# COMPACT_ATOMS: atom_id res chain seq x y z
N MET A 1 9.64 -26.47 0.21
CA MET A 1 9.72 -25.00 0.34
C MET A 1 11.19 -24.61 0.29
N PRO A 2 11.56 -23.45 -0.25
CA PRO A 2 12.93 -22.96 -0.21
C PRO A 2 13.37 -22.75 1.24
N ASP A 3 14.60 -23.12 1.57
CA ASP A 3 15.15 -23.00 2.93
C ASP A 3 15.54 -21.57 3.29
N SER A 4 15.60 -20.68 2.29
CA SER A 4 15.92 -19.25 2.46
C SER A 4 15.29 -18.41 1.36
N MET A 5 15.15 -17.11 1.64
CA MET A 5 14.73 -16.09 0.68
C MET A 5 15.60 -14.85 0.85
N ASN A 6 15.72 -14.04 -0.21
CA ASN A 6 16.45 -12.77 -0.19
C ASN A 6 15.49 -11.61 -0.39
N MET A 7 15.70 -10.53 0.37
CA MET A 7 15.00 -9.26 0.21
C MET A 7 16.03 -8.15 0.03
N PHE A 8 15.89 -7.34 -1.01
CA PHE A 8 16.83 -6.26 -1.29
C PHE A 8 16.16 -5.04 -1.92
N ARG A 9 16.82 -3.89 -1.77
CA ARG A 9 16.39 -2.59 -2.26
C ARG A 9 16.80 -2.41 -3.72
N LEU A 10 15.90 -1.90 -4.56
CA LEU A 10 16.31 -1.27 -5.81
C LEU A 10 16.73 0.17 -5.51
N MET A 11 18.03 0.43 -5.60
CA MET A 11 18.61 1.75 -5.37
C MET A 11 18.73 2.53 -6.68
N GLY A 12 18.83 3.85 -6.61
CA GLY A 12 19.12 4.68 -7.79
C GLY A 12 17.92 5.08 -8.64
N LEU A 13 16.69 4.81 -8.17
CA LEU A 13 15.48 5.32 -8.80
C LEU A 13 15.42 6.86 -8.72
N PRO A 14 14.84 7.53 -9.72
CA PRO A 14 14.70 8.98 -9.73
C PRO A 14 13.65 9.45 -8.70
N SER A 15 13.56 10.76 -8.52
CA SER A 15 12.37 11.36 -7.90
C SER A 15 11.23 11.34 -8.90
N PHE A 16 10.10 10.75 -8.52
CA PHE A 16 8.92 10.61 -9.39
C PHE A 16 8.03 11.85 -9.38
N ARG A 17 7.46 12.16 -10.54
CA ARG A 17 6.51 13.23 -10.81
C ARG A 17 5.35 12.71 -11.65
N GLU A 18 4.31 13.52 -11.75
CA GLU A 18 3.16 13.23 -12.62
C GLU A 18 3.61 12.95 -14.06
N GLY A 19 3.11 11.83 -14.60
CA GLY A 19 3.42 11.38 -15.96
C GLY A 19 4.67 10.51 -16.10
N ASP A 20 5.47 10.34 -15.03
CA ASP A 20 6.65 9.46 -15.09
C ASP A 20 6.25 7.99 -15.27
N ASP A 21 6.89 7.29 -16.22
CA ASP A 21 6.69 5.85 -16.41
C ASP A 21 7.47 5.05 -15.35
N LEU A 22 6.81 4.72 -14.25
CA LEU A 22 7.41 3.98 -13.13
C LEU A 22 8.01 2.63 -13.57
N ALA A 23 7.36 1.90 -14.48
CA ALA A 23 7.86 0.62 -14.95
C ALA A 23 9.15 0.79 -15.77
N GLN A 24 9.18 1.78 -16.68
CA GLN A 24 10.38 2.08 -17.46
C GLN A 24 11.55 2.50 -16.56
N ASN A 25 11.30 3.34 -15.54
CA ASN A 25 12.32 3.73 -14.58
C ASN A 25 12.90 2.54 -13.80
N ILE A 26 12.06 1.57 -13.41
CA ILE A 26 12.53 0.32 -12.77
C ILE A 26 13.41 -0.48 -13.74
N ILE A 27 12.96 -0.64 -14.98
CA ILE A 27 13.68 -1.34 -16.06
C ILE A 27 15.06 -0.71 -16.30
N ASP A 28 15.11 0.61 -16.48
CA ASP A 28 16.33 1.35 -16.78
C ASP A 28 17.33 1.28 -15.62
N THR A 29 16.82 1.34 -14.39
CA THR A 29 17.64 1.25 -13.17
C THR A 29 18.26 -0.13 -13.03
N LEU A 30 17.47 -1.20 -13.20
CA LEU A 30 17.97 -2.58 -13.16
C LEU A 30 18.99 -2.84 -14.27
N THR A 31 18.69 -2.40 -15.50
CA THR A 31 19.57 -2.56 -16.66
C THR A 31 20.91 -1.86 -16.44
N THR A 32 20.90 -0.62 -15.96
CA THR A 32 22.11 0.17 -15.67
C THR A 32 22.97 -0.48 -14.59
N GLN A 33 22.36 -1.19 -13.65
CA GLN A 33 23.04 -1.92 -12.58
C GLN A 33 23.46 -3.35 -12.97
N ASN A 34 23.24 -3.75 -14.23
CA ASN A 34 23.41 -5.12 -14.72
C ASN A 34 22.65 -6.15 -13.86
N GLN A 35 21.48 -5.78 -13.36
CA GLN A 35 20.58 -6.63 -12.61
C GLN A 35 19.38 -7.04 -13.49
N THR A 36 18.79 -8.19 -13.17
CA THR A 36 17.59 -8.68 -13.85
C THR A 36 16.60 -9.22 -12.84
N LEU A 37 15.33 -9.24 -13.22
CA LEU A 37 14.27 -9.94 -12.50
C LEU A 37 14.22 -11.40 -12.98
N VAL A 38 13.90 -12.30 -12.06
CA VAL A 38 13.77 -13.73 -12.37
C VAL A 38 12.37 -14.22 -12.01
N ALA A 39 11.97 -15.35 -12.61
CA ALA A 39 10.66 -15.93 -12.36
C ALA A 39 10.43 -16.14 -10.85
N GLY A 40 9.26 -15.69 -10.37
CA GLY A 40 8.87 -15.77 -8.97
C GLY A 40 9.36 -14.61 -8.08
N ASP A 41 10.05 -13.61 -8.63
CA ASP A 41 10.32 -12.37 -7.91
C ASP A 41 9.01 -11.62 -7.61
N ILE A 42 8.91 -11.05 -6.40
CA ILE A 42 7.84 -10.12 -6.03
C ILE A 42 8.45 -8.73 -5.79
N LEU A 43 7.90 -7.72 -6.48
CA LEU A 43 8.25 -6.33 -6.27
C LEU A 43 7.22 -5.69 -5.33
N VAL A 44 7.65 -5.23 -4.16
CA VAL A 44 6.85 -4.39 -3.27
C VAL A 44 7.19 -2.93 -3.51
N ILE A 45 6.18 -2.14 -3.89
CA ILE A 45 6.32 -0.77 -4.35
C ILE A 45 5.53 0.15 -3.42
N ALA A 46 6.16 1.17 -2.87
CA ALA A 46 5.49 2.18 -2.06
C ALA A 46 4.41 2.90 -2.88
N GLN A 47 3.20 3.01 -2.35
CA GLN A 47 2.08 3.66 -3.06
C GLN A 47 2.42 5.07 -3.53
N LYS A 48 3.22 5.80 -2.74
CA LYS A 48 3.56 7.19 -3.03
C LYS A 48 4.13 7.36 -4.43
N VAL A 49 5.05 6.49 -4.87
CA VAL A 49 5.63 6.65 -6.22
C VAL A 49 4.63 6.34 -7.33
N VAL A 50 3.67 5.47 -7.05
CA VAL A 50 2.54 5.20 -7.96
C VAL A 50 1.64 6.43 -8.03
N SER A 51 1.20 6.95 -6.87
CA SER A 51 0.40 8.18 -6.80
C SER A 51 1.10 9.37 -7.45
N LYS A 52 2.43 9.50 -7.28
CA LYS A 52 3.19 10.55 -7.94
C LYS A 52 3.16 10.41 -9.45
N SER A 53 3.48 9.23 -9.97
CA SER A 53 3.42 8.95 -11.41
C SER A 53 2.03 9.16 -12.01
N GLU A 54 0.97 8.87 -11.24
CA GLU A 54 -0.42 8.95 -11.69
C GLU A 54 -1.07 10.33 -11.46
N GLY A 55 -0.39 11.27 -10.81
CA GLY A 55 -0.95 12.59 -10.50
C GLY A 55 -2.01 12.57 -9.39
N ALA A 56 -2.01 11.55 -8.53
CA ALA A 56 -2.97 11.39 -7.44
C ALA A 56 -2.63 12.31 -6.25
N PHE A 57 -2.91 13.60 -6.44
CA PHE A 57 -2.68 14.65 -5.44
C PHE A 57 -3.86 15.63 -5.35
N ALA A 58 -3.91 16.36 -4.25
CA ALA A 58 -4.72 17.56 -4.09
C ALA A 58 -3.86 18.69 -3.54
N TYR A 59 -4.20 19.94 -3.87
CA TYR A 59 -3.52 21.12 -3.32
C TYR A 59 -4.49 21.83 -2.37
N LEU A 60 -4.07 22.06 -1.13
CA LEU A 60 -4.90 22.70 -0.11
C LEU A 60 -5.43 24.06 -0.56
N ASP A 61 -4.69 24.80 -1.37
CA ASP A 61 -5.08 26.13 -1.84
C ASP A 61 -6.27 26.10 -2.82
N ASP A 62 -6.52 24.94 -3.45
CA ASP A 62 -7.64 24.73 -4.37
C ASP A 62 -8.91 24.20 -3.65
N ILE A 63 -8.81 23.89 -2.35
CA ILE A 63 -9.89 23.25 -1.60
C ILE A 63 -10.71 24.28 -0.84
N THR A 64 -12.02 24.31 -1.14
CA THR A 64 -13.02 25.00 -0.32
C THR A 64 -13.70 23.98 0.60
N PRO A 65 -13.53 24.07 1.92
CA PRO A 65 -14.07 23.08 2.84
C PRO A 65 -15.58 23.24 3.02
N SER A 66 -16.28 22.12 3.08
CA SER A 66 -17.71 22.05 3.41
C SER A 66 -17.97 22.37 4.89
N GLU A 67 -19.22 22.66 5.25
CA GLU A 67 -19.62 22.82 6.65
C GLU A 67 -19.32 21.56 7.48
N GLU A 68 -19.52 20.37 6.91
CA GLU A 68 -19.18 19.11 7.55
C GLU A 68 -17.68 19.01 7.84
N ALA A 69 -16.83 19.32 6.85
CA ALA A 69 -15.39 19.32 7.03
C ALA A 69 -14.94 20.31 8.11
N ILE A 70 -15.53 21.51 8.13
CA ILE A 70 -15.24 22.54 9.13
C ILE A 70 -15.58 22.06 10.54
N GLU A 71 -16.76 21.49 10.74
CA GLU A 71 -17.17 20.99 12.06
C GLU A 71 -16.32 19.80 12.51
N LEU A 72 -16.08 18.83 11.62
CA LEU A 72 -15.23 17.67 11.93
C LEU A 72 -13.80 18.10 12.24
N ALA A 73 -13.24 19.04 11.48
CA ALA A 73 -11.89 19.56 11.69
C ALA A 73 -11.68 20.17 13.07
N LYS A 74 -12.70 20.85 13.63
CA LYS A 74 -12.64 21.38 15.01
C LYS A 74 -12.46 20.26 16.03
N THR A 75 -13.12 19.12 15.85
CA THR A 75 -13.04 17.98 16.81
C THR A 75 -11.65 17.35 16.89
N VAL A 76 -10.89 17.43 15.79
CA VAL A 76 -9.54 16.87 15.69
C VAL A 76 -8.44 17.92 15.54
N ASN A 77 -8.76 19.21 15.63
CA ASN A 77 -7.80 20.31 15.43
C ASN A 77 -6.94 20.13 14.16
N LYS A 78 -7.59 19.94 13.01
CA LYS A 78 -6.92 19.82 11.70
C LYS A 78 -7.31 21.00 10.79
N ASP A 79 -6.54 21.21 9.73
CA ASP A 79 -6.96 22.10 8.64
C ASP A 79 -8.27 21.57 8.01
N PRO A 80 -9.35 22.38 7.94
CA PRO A 80 -10.62 21.94 7.36
C PRO A 80 -10.51 21.57 5.87
N ARG A 81 -9.57 22.16 5.13
CA ARG A 81 -9.30 21.81 3.72
C ARG A 81 -8.74 20.41 3.58
N LYS A 82 -7.86 20.01 4.50
CA LYS A 82 -7.36 18.63 4.60
C LYS A 82 -8.49 17.67 4.96
N VAL A 83 -9.34 18.04 5.90
CA VAL A 83 -10.50 17.21 6.29
C VAL A 83 -11.48 17.05 5.13
N GLU A 84 -11.71 18.10 4.33
CA GLU A 84 -12.51 18.00 3.11
C GLU A 84 -11.94 16.95 2.14
N VAL A 85 -10.62 16.95 1.93
CA VAL A 85 -9.99 15.93 1.08
C VAL A 85 -10.13 14.53 1.70
N ILE A 86 -9.95 14.38 3.01
CA ILE A 86 -10.17 13.10 3.71
C ILE A 86 -11.60 12.62 3.49
N LEU A 87 -12.61 13.47 3.68
CA LEU A 87 -14.02 13.14 3.45
C LEU A 87 -14.25 12.76 1.99
N SER A 88 -13.67 13.51 1.05
CA SER A 88 -13.77 13.22 -0.38
C SER A 88 -13.17 11.87 -0.76
N GLN A 89 -12.20 11.34 -0.01
CA GLN A 89 -11.59 10.03 -0.22
C GLN A 89 -12.21 8.93 0.66
N SER A 90 -13.24 9.24 1.43
CA SER A 90 -13.86 8.33 2.39
C SER A 90 -15.26 7.92 1.95
N ASN A 91 -15.62 6.67 2.22
CA ASN A 91 -17.02 6.23 2.23
C ASN A 91 -17.70 6.63 3.55
N ARG A 92 -16.96 6.62 4.66
CA ARG A 92 -17.43 7.08 5.97
C ARG A 92 -16.27 7.38 6.93
N ILE A 93 -16.52 8.22 7.92
CA ILE A 93 -15.66 8.37 9.10
C ILE A 93 -16.03 7.29 10.13
N VAL A 94 -15.03 6.50 10.55
CA VAL A 94 -15.19 5.43 11.55
C VAL A 94 -14.97 5.99 12.95
N ARG A 95 -13.98 6.86 13.13
CA ARG A 95 -13.66 7.48 14.42
C ARG A 95 -12.97 8.82 14.24
N ALA A 96 -13.31 9.78 15.09
CA ALA A 96 -12.58 11.03 15.25
C ALA A 96 -12.16 11.16 16.72
N MET A 97 -10.87 11.39 16.98
CA MET A 97 -10.38 11.57 18.34
C MET A 97 -9.12 12.43 18.38
N LYS A 98 -9.11 13.43 19.26
CA LYS A 98 -7.89 14.16 19.64
C LYS A 98 -7.57 13.86 21.10
N ARG A 99 -6.34 13.42 21.38
CA ARG A 99 -5.87 13.32 22.76
C ARG A 99 -5.32 14.66 23.25
N PRO A 100 -5.35 14.96 24.57
CA PRO A 100 -4.89 16.24 25.10
C PRO A 100 -3.43 16.59 24.78
N ASP A 101 -2.58 15.58 24.61
CA ASP A 101 -1.15 15.68 24.31
C ASP A 101 -0.82 15.85 22.82
N GLN A 102 -1.84 15.81 21.94
CA GLN A 102 -1.66 15.88 20.50
C GLN A 102 -1.97 17.29 19.97
N GLU A 103 -1.16 17.76 19.03
CA GLU A 103 -1.47 18.97 18.26
C GLU A 103 -2.66 18.71 17.32
N GLU A 104 -2.53 17.72 16.44
CA GLU A 104 -3.64 17.20 15.61
C GLU A 104 -4.13 15.85 16.13
N GLY A 105 -5.45 15.67 16.14
CA GLY A 105 -6.11 14.40 16.38
C GLY A 105 -6.00 13.44 15.19
N VAL A 106 -6.62 12.27 15.36
CA VAL A 106 -6.67 11.20 14.37
C VAL A 106 -8.10 11.06 13.87
N LEU A 107 -8.25 11.04 12.54
CA LEU A 107 -9.45 10.57 11.86
C LEU A 107 -9.17 9.15 11.38
N ILE A 108 -10.00 8.18 11.76
CA ILE A 108 -10.03 6.86 11.14
C ILE A 108 -11.21 6.85 10.19
N ALA A 109 -10.96 6.50 8.94
CA ALA A 109 -11.97 6.50 7.88
C ALA A 109 -11.88 5.22 7.07
N GLU A 110 -13.01 4.83 6.49
CA GLU A 110 -13.03 3.87 5.39
C GLU A 110 -12.75 4.62 4.10
N HIS A 111 -11.58 4.40 3.51
CA HIS A 111 -11.25 4.89 2.18
C HIS A 111 -12.21 4.32 1.12
N LYS A 112 -12.39 5.00 -0.02
CA LYS A 112 -13.23 4.55 -1.14
C LYS A 112 -12.94 3.11 -1.61
N ASN A 113 -11.68 2.70 -1.51
CA ASN A 113 -11.22 1.35 -1.85
C ASN A 113 -11.47 0.30 -0.75
N GLY A 114 -12.07 0.68 0.38
CA GLY A 114 -12.50 -0.19 1.47
C GLY A 114 -11.54 -0.27 2.65
N TYR A 115 -10.33 0.29 2.55
CA TYR A 115 -9.35 0.25 3.63
C TYR A 115 -9.78 1.12 4.81
N ILE A 116 -9.73 0.57 6.03
CA ILE A 116 -9.96 1.34 7.25
C ILE A 116 -8.60 1.81 7.78
N CYS A 117 -8.30 3.09 7.59
CA CYS A 117 -7.00 3.65 7.90
C CYS A 117 -7.10 5.09 8.42
N ALA A 118 -5.98 5.63 8.90
CA ALA A 118 -5.91 7.01 9.35
C ALA A 118 -6.03 7.96 8.15
N ASN A 119 -6.84 9.01 8.29
CA ASN A 119 -7.07 10.09 7.33
C ASN A 119 -7.42 9.59 5.92
N ALA A 120 -8.06 8.41 5.79
CA ALA A 120 -8.30 7.79 4.48
C ALA A 120 -7.03 7.68 3.62
N ALA A 121 -5.87 7.44 4.26
CA ALA A 121 -4.55 7.38 3.63
C ALA A 121 -4.10 8.68 2.91
N VAL A 122 -4.77 9.81 3.17
CA VAL A 122 -4.29 11.13 2.76
C VAL A 122 -3.04 11.48 3.58
N ASP A 123 -1.93 11.75 2.89
CA ASP A 123 -0.62 12.01 3.48
C ASP A 123 -0.05 13.37 2.99
N GLU A 124 0.66 14.07 3.87
CA GLU A 124 1.38 15.32 3.56
C GLU A 124 2.89 15.11 3.46
N SER A 125 3.38 13.98 3.96
CA SER A 125 4.81 13.69 4.03
C SER A 125 5.37 13.27 2.67
N ASN A 126 6.58 13.75 2.36
CA ASN A 126 7.26 13.59 1.07
C ASN A 126 6.48 14.20 -0.12
N ALA A 127 5.58 15.14 0.14
CA ALA A 127 5.04 16.02 -0.89
C ALA A 127 6.15 16.94 -1.43
N ASP A 128 6.11 17.24 -2.74
CA ASP A 128 7.13 18.06 -3.39
C ASP A 128 6.88 19.56 -3.19
N HIS A 129 5.63 19.92 -2.86
CA HIS A 129 5.19 21.29 -2.66
C HIS A 129 4.51 21.49 -1.29
N PRO A 130 4.76 22.62 -0.60
CA PRO A 130 3.98 22.99 0.58
C PRO A 130 2.47 23.00 0.25
N GLY A 131 1.66 22.39 1.10
CA GLY A 131 0.22 22.30 0.90
C GLY A 131 -0.26 21.28 -0.14
N GLN A 132 0.63 20.47 -0.71
CA GLN A 132 0.24 19.31 -1.52
C GLN A 132 -0.06 18.11 -0.62
N LEU A 133 -1.17 17.45 -0.90
CA LEU A 133 -1.61 16.20 -0.30
C LEU A 133 -1.42 15.07 -1.30
N ILE A 134 -0.84 13.96 -0.87
CA ILE A 134 -0.74 12.71 -1.62
C ILE A 134 -1.95 11.85 -1.29
N LEU A 135 -2.64 11.38 -2.32
CA LEU A 135 -3.79 10.47 -2.22
C LEU A 135 -3.34 9.05 -2.59
N LEU A 136 -4.17 8.05 -2.29
CA LEU A 136 -3.96 6.73 -2.88
C LEU A 136 -4.27 6.76 -4.40
N PRO A 137 -3.68 5.85 -5.19
CA PRO A 137 -4.15 5.60 -6.54
C PRO A 137 -5.63 5.25 -6.55
N ASP A 138 -6.37 5.69 -7.57
CA ASP A 138 -7.81 5.40 -7.70
C ASP A 138 -8.08 3.89 -7.71
N ASP A 139 -7.27 3.14 -8.46
CA ASP A 139 -7.31 1.66 -8.53
C ASP A 139 -5.88 1.09 -8.45
N PRO A 140 -5.35 0.88 -7.23
CA PRO A 140 -3.98 0.41 -7.08
C PRO A 140 -3.79 -1.02 -7.60
N ASP A 141 -4.82 -1.88 -7.59
CA ASP A 141 -4.70 -3.21 -8.22
C ASP A 141 -4.47 -3.09 -9.74
N LYS A 142 -5.15 -2.15 -10.40
CA LYS A 142 -4.92 -1.87 -11.83
C LYS A 142 -3.51 -1.33 -12.07
N SER A 143 -3.04 -0.42 -11.22
CA SER A 143 -1.67 0.10 -11.30
C SER A 143 -0.64 -1.03 -11.15
N ALA A 144 -0.83 -1.92 -10.17
CA ALA A 144 0.01 -3.09 -9.95
C ALA A 144 0.03 -4.01 -11.17
N ARG A 145 -1.15 -4.30 -11.77
CA ARG A 145 -1.26 -5.16 -12.95
C ARG A 145 -0.57 -4.57 -14.18
N LEU A 146 -0.75 -3.27 -14.43
CA LEU A 146 -0.10 -2.58 -15.54
C LEU A 146 1.42 -2.60 -15.40
N LEU A 147 1.91 -2.31 -14.19
CA LEU A 147 3.33 -2.35 -13.89
C LEU A 147 3.90 -3.76 -14.04
N CYS A 148 3.23 -4.76 -13.47
CA CYS A 148 3.61 -6.15 -13.58
C CYS A 148 3.69 -6.59 -15.04
N HIS A 149 2.65 -6.31 -15.84
CA HIS A 149 2.63 -6.67 -17.27
C HIS A 149 3.80 -6.06 -18.06
N LYS A 150 4.12 -4.78 -17.83
CA LYS A 150 5.27 -4.13 -18.48
C LYS A 150 6.60 -4.78 -18.08
N LEU A 151 6.77 -5.12 -16.79
CA LEU A 151 7.97 -5.79 -16.31
C LEU A 151 8.10 -7.21 -16.87
N GLU A 152 7.02 -8.01 -16.84
CA GLU A 152 7.01 -9.37 -17.40
C GLU A 152 7.31 -9.33 -18.91
N ALA A 153 6.75 -8.37 -19.65
CA ALA A 153 7.02 -8.19 -21.08
C ALA A 153 8.49 -7.84 -21.37
N HIS A 154 9.15 -7.09 -20.50
CA HIS A 154 10.56 -6.72 -20.66
C HIS A 154 11.52 -7.86 -20.25
N PHE A 155 11.29 -8.47 -19.08
CA PHE A 155 12.19 -9.47 -18.50
C PHE A 155 11.89 -10.91 -18.93
N GLY A 156 10.73 -11.17 -19.54
CA GLY A 156 10.36 -12.47 -20.08
C GLY A 156 10.13 -13.56 -19.01
N CYS A 157 9.72 -13.18 -17.80
CA CYS A 157 9.50 -14.09 -16.69
C CYS A 157 8.23 -13.71 -15.90
N ASP A 158 7.65 -14.67 -15.18
CA ASP A 158 6.48 -14.44 -14.33
C ASP A 158 6.89 -13.71 -13.03
N LEU A 159 6.21 -12.61 -12.73
CA LEU A 159 6.50 -11.72 -11.61
C LEU A 159 5.25 -11.46 -10.77
N GLY A 160 5.48 -11.05 -9.53
CA GLY A 160 4.45 -10.51 -8.65
C GLY A 160 4.69 -9.03 -8.37
N VAL A 161 3.61 -8.25 -8.23
CA VAL A 161 3.69 -6.86 -7.77
C VAL A 161 2.72 -6.65 -6.61
N ILE A 162 3.23 -6.02 -5.54
CA ILE A 162 2.44 -5.52 -4.42
C ILE A 162 2.67 -4.02 -4.33
N ILE A 163 1.61 -3.23 -4.37
CA ILE A 163 1.66 -1.83 -3.95
C ILE A 163 1.32 -1.78 -2.47
N SER A 164 2.18 -1.15 -1.67
CA SER A 164 2.03 -1.07 -0.23
C SER A 164 1.87 0.34 0.30
N ASP A 165 1.12 0.49 1.38
CA ASP A 165 1.08 1.71 2.19
C ASP A 165 1.30 1.43 3.67
N THR A 166 1.67 2.45 4.45
CA THR A 166 1.97 2.33 5.87
C THR A 166 0.76 2.64 6.74
N PHE A 167 0.14 1.62 7.34
CA PHE A 167 -1.03 1.78 8.21
C PHE A 167 -0.70 1.54 9.68
N GLY A 168 -1.44 2.24 10.55
CA GLY A 168 -1.61 1.81 11.95
C GLY A 168 -2.51 0.57 12.03
N ARG A 169 -2.65 0.00 13.22
CA ARG A 169 -3.50 -1.19 13.42
C ARG A 169 -4.14 -1.19 14.81
N PRO A 170 -5.36 -1.73 14.96
CA PRO A 170 -6.01 -1.79 16.26
C PRO A 170 -5.19 -2.62 17.26
N TRP A 171 -5.32 -2.28 18.54
CA TRP A 171 -4.74 -2.98 19.70
C TRP A 171 -3.21 -3.02 19.81
N ARG A 172 -2.46 -2.53 18.81
CA ARG A 172 -0.99 -2.49 18.84
C ARG A 172 -0.48 -1.10 18.49
N LEU A 173 0.60 -0.70 19.15
CA LEU A 173 1.34 0.51 18.79
C LEU A 173 2.23 0.26 17.57
N GLY A 174 2.55 1.35 16.87
CA GLY A 174 3.37 1.33 15.66
C GLY A 174 2.58 1.10 14.37
N GLN A 175 3.24 1.37 13.25
CA GLN A 175 2.69 1.18 11.91
C GLN A 175 3.41 0.01 11.21
N THR A 176 2.78 -0.56 10.20
CA THR A 176 3.38 -1.55 9.31
C THR A 176 2.90 -1.32 7.89
N ASN A 177 3.68 -1.80 6.92
CA ASN A 177 3.25 -1.78 5.54
C ASN A 177 2.18 -2.85 5.32
N VAL A 178 1.13 -2.51 4.60
CA VAL A 178 0.05 -3.43 4.17
C VAL A 178 -0.11 -3.35 2.66
N ALA A 179 -0.64 -4.41 2.05
CA ALA A 179 -0.93 -4.44 0.63
C ALA A 179 -2.21 -3.66 0.31
N ILE A 180 -2.12 -2.74 -0.66
CA ILE A 180 -3.26 -1.98 -1.19
C ILE A 180 -3.45 -2.18 -2.70
N GLY A 181 -2.52 -2.86 -3.37
CA GLY A 181 -2.62 -3.17 -4.80
C GLY A 181 -1.90 -4.48 -5.10
N LEU A 182 -2.53 -5.39 -5.85
CA LEU A 182 -1.95 -6.70 -6.19
C LEU A 182 -1.94 -6.97 -7.70
N ALA A 183 -0.89 -7.63 -8.15
CA ALA A 183 -0.85 -8.32 -9.42
C ALA A 183 -0.11 -9.65 -9.25
N ASN A 184 -0.74 -10.73 -9.70
CA ASN A 184 -0.24 -12.11 -9.67
C ASN A 184 -0.03 -12.70 -8.26
N VAL A 185 0.02 -11.92 -7.17
CA VAL A 185 0.40 -12.39 -5.84
C VAL A 185 -0.84 -12.78 -4.99
N PRO A 186 -0.85 -13.93 -4.31
CA PRO A 186 -1.95 -14.29 -3.41
C PRO A 186 -2.15 -13.27 -2.30
N GLY A 187 -3.38 -12.76 -2.15
CA GLY A 187 -3.77 -11.96 -0.98
C GLY A 187 -3.75 -12.82 0.27
N VAL A 188 -4.61 -13.84 0.29
CA VAL A 188 -4.75 -14.82 1.36
C VAL A 188 -4.37 -16.20 0.85
N MET A 189 -3.58 -16.94 1.62
CA MET A 189 -3.24 -18.33 1.34
C MET A 189 -4.19 -19.27 2.08
N HIS A 190 -5.13 -19.89 1.37
CA HIS A 190 -6.06 -20.83 2.01
C HIS A 190 -5.40 -22.20 2.22
N MET A 191 -5.15 -22.56 3.48
CA MET A 191 -4.56 -23.86 3.84
C MET A 191 -5.60 -24.87 4.33
N LEU A 192 -6.89 -24.59 4.10
CA LEU A 192 -7.98 -25.49 4.49
C LEU A 192 -7.83 -26.83 3.75
N GLY A 193 -7.78 -27.92 4.51
CA GLY A 193 -7.59 -29.26 3.95
C GLY A 193 -6.14 -29.68 3.79
N GLU A 194 -5.18 -28.79 4.05
CA GLU A 194 -3.77 -29.19 4.23
C GLU A 194 -3.57 -29.88 5.58
N LEU A 195 -2.47 -30.63 5.69
CA LEU A 195 -2.06 -31.28 6.93
C LEU A 195 -0.97 -30.47 7.63
N ASP A 196 -1.05 -30.39 8.96
CA ASP A 196 0.03 -29.84 9.77
C ASP A 196 1.26 -30.77 9.80
N ALA A 197 2.32 -30.33 10.48
CA ALA A 197 3.57 -31.09 10.63
C ALA A 197 3.41 -32.48 11.30
N TYR A 198 2.24 -32.79 11.86
CA TYR A 198 1.91 -34.04 12.52
C TYR A 198 0.80 -34.82 11.80
N GLY A 199 0.42 -34.41 10.58
CA GLY A 199 -0.59 -35.09 9.77
C GLY A 199 -2.03 -34.80 10.15
N ARG A 200 -2.31 -33.73 10.94
CA ARG A 200 -3.67 -33.33 11.33
C ARG A 200 -4.20 -32.27 10.36
N PRO A 201 -5.48 -32.30 9.98
CA PRO A 201 -6.05 -31.32 9.07
C PRO A 201 -6.05 -29.92 9.69
N LEU A 202 -5.62 -28.92 8.91
CA LEU A 202 -5.75 -27.51 9.26
C LEU A 202 -7.19 -27.06 9.05
N SER A 203 -7.81 -26.53 10.11
CA SER A 203 -9.22 -26.12 10.11
C SER A 203 -9.43 -24.62 9.88
N VAL A 204 -8.49 -23.76 10.30
CA VAL A 204 -8.59 -22.29 10.19
C VAL A 204 -7.19 -21.71 10.07
N THR A 205 -6.55 -21.87 8.91
CA THR A 205 -5.26 -21.25 8.62
C THR A 205 -5.35 -20.57 7.26
N ALA A 206 -5.29 -19.24 7.29
CA ALA A 206 -5.38 -18.39 6.11
C ALA A 206 -4.39 -17.22 6.24
N PRO A 207 -3.08 -17.45 6.07
CA PRO A 207 -2.09 -16.38 6.18
C PRO A 207 -2.39 -15.28 5.15
N ALA A 208 -2.32 -14.03 5.59
CA ALA A 208 -2.45 -12.86 4.73
C ALA A 208 -1.11 -12.63 4.01
N PHE A 209 -0.77 -13.52 3.08
CA PHE A 209 0.54 -13.60 2.44
C PHE A 209 1.01 -12.27 1.86
N ALA A 210 0.13 -11.55 1.15
CA ALA A 210 0.46 -10.25 0.60
C ALA A 210 0.81 -9.21 1.70
N ASP A 211 0.08 -9.21 2.82
CA ASP A 211 0.38 -8.32 3.95
C ASP A 211 1.66 -8.72 4.69
N GLU A 212 1.98 -10.02 4.79
CA GLU A 212 3.25 -10.48 5.36
C GLU A 212 4.45 -9.99 4.53
N VAL A 213 4.37 -10.10 3.20
CA VAL A 213 5.39 -9.61 2.26
C VAL A 213 5.46 -8.08 2.30
N ALA A 214 4.32 -7.39 2.30
CA ALA A 214 4.27 -5.94 2.43
C ALA A 214 4.91 -5.47 3.75
N ALA A 215 4.55 -6.08 4.87
CA ALA A 215 5.09 -5.75 6.18
C ALA A 215 6.61 -5.96 6.26
N ALA A 216 7.13 -7.07 5.73
CA ALA A 216 8.56 -7.36 5.68
C ALA A 216 9.32 -6.30 4.86
N SER A 217 8.71 -5.78 3.78
CA SER A 217 9.33 -4.75 2.94
C SER A 217 9.66 -3.48 3.73
N GLY A 218 8.84 -3.15 4.74
CA GLY A 218 9.02 -2.00 5.62
C GLY A 218 10.34 -2.01 6.41
N LEU A 219 10.99 -3.17 6.56
CA LEU A 219 12.30 -3.28 7.20
C LEU A 219 13.45 -2.70 6.36
N LEU A 220 13.27 -2.64 5.03
CA LEU A 220 14.26 -2.07 4.11
C LEU A 220 13.75 -0.81 3.40
N MET A 221 12.44 -0.58 3.37
CA MET A 221 11.80 0.57 2.75
C MET A 221 11.86 1.81 3.67
N GLU A 222 13.06 2.26 3.97
CA GLU A 222 13.29 3.45 4.78
C GLU A 222 12.92 4.72 4.01
N LYS A 223 12.12 5.60 4.64
CA LYS A 223 11.65 6.86 4.03
C LYS A 223 12.80 7.77 3.56
N SER A 224 13.94 7.75 4.25
CA SER A 224 15.15 8.53 3.96
C SER A 224 15.99 7.94 2.82
N ALA A 225 15.87 6.64 2.55
CA ALA A 225 16.76 5.93 1.63
C ALA A 225 16.38 6.11 0.15
N LYS A 226 15.25 6.78 -0.15
CA LYS A 226 14.72 6.95 -1.52
C LYS A 226 14.66 5.63 -2.30
N SER A 227 14.31 4.54 -1.61
CA SER A 227 14.17 3.21 -2.20
C SER A 227 12.72 2.74 -2.07
N PRO A 228 11.85 3.16 -2.99
CA PRO A 228 10.42 2.83 -2.95
C PRO A 228 10.11 1.42 -3.46
N VAL A 229 11.10 0.68 -3.95
CA VAL A 229 10.94 -0.65 -4.56
C VAL A 229 11.83 -1.66 -3.85
N ILE A 230 11.20 -2.68 -3.26
CA ILE A 230 11.85 -3.80 -2.59
C ILE A 230 11.57 -5.07 -3.38
N ILE A 231 12.60 -5.85 -3.68
CA ILE A 231 12.49 -7.10 -4.43
C ILE A 231 12.65 -8.27 -3.45
N PHE A 232 11.69 -9.18 -3.49
CA PHE A 232 11.71 -10.47 -2.81
C PHE A 232 12.01 -11.56 -3.81
N ARG A 233 13.01 -12.38 -3.51
CA ARG A 233 13.46 -13.49 -4.37
C ARG A 233 13.53 -14.78 -3.58
N GLY A 234 13.02 -15.86 -4.17
CA GLY A 234 13.04 -17.20 -3.57
C GLY A 234 11.90 -17.46 -2.59
N LEU A 235 10.77 -16.74 -2.69
CA LEU A 235 9.54 -17.10 -2.00
C LEU A 235 8.82 -18.23 -2.75
N SER A 236 8.14 -19.12 -2.01
CA SER A 236 7.27 -20.14 -2.60
C SER A 236 5.84 -19.61 -2.66
N TRP A 237 5.37 -19.29 -3.86
CA TRP A 237 4.01 -18.83 -4.11
C TRP A 237 3.58 -19.24 -5.52
N SER A 238 2.29 -19.13 -5.82
CA SER A 238 1.73 -19.41 -7.14
C SER A 238 1.04 -18.18 -7.68
N LYS A 239 1.26 -17.90 -8.97
CA LYS A 239 0.58 -16.82 -9.68
C LYS A 239 -0.93 -17.01 -9.59
N THR A 240 -1.62 -15.96 -9.17
CA THR A 240 -3.07 -15.93 -9.02
C THR A 240 -3.61 -14.58 -9.48
N ASP A 241 -4.81 -14.59 -10.02
CA ASP A 241 -5.58 -13.37 -10.23
C ASP A 241 -6.23 -13.00 -8.88
N SER A 242 -5.69 -11.99 -8.22
CA SER A 242 -6.10 -11.54 -6.88
C SER A 242 -6.32 -10.04 -6.87
N SER A 243 -7.03 -9.60 -5.83
CA SER A 243 -7.26 -8.20 -5.51
C SER A 243 -6.84 -7.91 -4.08
N SER A 244 -6.32 -6.72 -3.82
CA SER A 244 -6.13 -6.25 -2.44
C SER A 244 -7.45 -6.24 -1.63
N ARG A 245 -8.61 -6.23 -2.31
CA ARG A 245 -9.92 -6.37 -1.67
C ARG A 245 -10.16 -7.75 -1.06
N ASP A 246 -9.42 -8.77 -1.49
CA ASP A 246 -9.50 -10.12 -0.91
C ASP A 246 -8.99 -10.14 0.54
N LEU A 247 -8.20 -9.12 0.94
CA LEU A 247 -7.72 -8.91 2.32
C LEU A 247 -8.73 -8.13 3.17
N ILE A 248 -9.70 -7.46 2.56
CA ILE A 248 -10.68 -6.64 3.26
C ILE A 248 -11.81 -7.53 3.73
N ARG A 249 -12.06 -7.51 5.05
CA ARG A 249 -13.17 -8.25 5.63
C ARG A 249 -14.51 -7.72 5.11
N ALA A 250 -15.40 -8.63 4.73
CA ALA A 250 -16.75 -8.25 4.31
C ALA A 250 -17.53 -7.57 5.45
N HIS A 251 -18.44 -6.65 5.11
CA HIS A 251 -19.18 -5.87 6.11
C HIS A 251 -19.95 -6.74 7.12
N ASN A 252 -20.51 -7.87 6.69
CA ASN A 252 -21.25 -8.80 7.54
C ASN A 252 -20.35 -9.66 8.46
N GLU A 253 -19.04 -9.65 8.25
CA GLU A 253 -18.06 -10.38 9.06
C GLU A 253 -17.30 -9.45 10.00
N ASP A 254 -17.38 -8.13 9.80
CA ASP A 254 -16.66 -7.14 10.59
C ASP A 254 -17.33 -6.89 11.95
N LEU A 255 -16.81 -7.58 12.97
CA LEU A 255 -17.29 -7.51 14.36
C LEU A 255 -17.03 -6.17 15.06
N PHE A 256 -16.24 -5.27 14.48
CA PHE A 256 -15.81 -4.02 15.13
C PHE A 256 -16.36 -2.78 14.44
N ARG A 257 -17.35 -2.98 13.55
CA ARG A 257 -17.82 -1.99 12.61
C ARG A 257 -19.06 -1.22 13.04
#